data_AF-A0AAN9SID7-F1
#
_entry.id   AF-A0AAN9SID7-F1
#
_cell.length_a   1.000
_cell.length_b   1.000
_cell.length_c   1.000
_cell.angle_alpha   90.00
_cell.angle_beta   90.00
_cell.angle_gamma   90.00
#
_symmetry.space_group_name_H-M   'P 1'
#
loop_
_entity.id
_entity.type
_entity.pdbx_description
1 polymer ?
#
loop_
_entity_poly.entity_id
_entity_poly.type
_entity_poly.pdbx_seq_one_letter_code
_entity_poly.pdbx_strand_id
1 'polypeptide(L)'
;MAPTLATLFLLLSVSYLQIAGAEPQPLTALKLHSHILQESIAKEINENPEAGWEAAINPRFSNYTVEQFKRLLGVKPTPKKELRSTPVMSHPKSLKLPKNFDARTAWSQCSTIGRILGASYGRRVIVVLVGHLVLLNHCLIAFAFILMLISLSL
;
A
#
# COMPACT_ATOMS: atom_id res chain seq x y z
N MET A 1 4.12 -22.82 -51.25
CA MET A 1 3.54 -21.93 -50.23
C MET A 1 3.90 -22.48 -48.85
N ALA A 2 5.09 -22.15 -48.34
CA ALA A 2 5.59 -22.62 -47.04
C ALA A 2 6.51 -21.63 -46.27
N PRO A 3 7.12 -20.57 -46.86
CA PRO A 3 8.07 -19.75 -46.10
C PRO A 3 7.40 -18.71 -45.19
N THR A 4 6.09 -18.49 -45.32
CA THR A 4 5.34 -17.46 -44.57
C THR A 4 4.92 -17.91 -43.17
N LEU A 5 4.70 -19.21 -42.96
CA LEU A 5 4.29 -19.74 -41.65
C LEU A 5 5.48 -19.86 -40.69
N ALA A 6 6.65 -20.25 -41.21
CA ALA A 6 7.89 -20.36 -40.44
C ALA A 6 8.38 -18.98 -39.95
N THR A 7 8.25 -17.94 -40.78
CA THR A 7 8.58 -16.56 -40.41
C THR A 7 7.62 -16.00 -39.36
N LEU A 8 6.32 -16.32 -39.45
CA LEU A 8 5.34 -15.93 -38.43
C LEU A 8 5.62 -16.59 -37.06
N PHE A 9 5.99 -17.87 -37.05
CA PHE A 9 6.36 -18.59 -35.82
C PHE A 9 7.63 -18.03 -35.17
N LEU A 10 8.62 -17.62 -35.96
CA LEU A 10 9.84 -16.96 -35.46
C LEU A 10 9.56 -15.56 -34.88
N LEU A 11 8.65 -14.79 -35.47
CA LEU A 11 8.25 -13.48 -34.94
C LEU A 11 7.44 -13.59 -33.64
N LEU A 12 6.58 -14.61 -33.53
CA LEU A 12 5.81 -14.89 -32.31
C LEU A 12 6.70 -15.36 -31.15
N SER A 13 7.77 -16.13 -31.43
CA SER A 13 8.71 -16.58 -30.39
C SER A 13 9.61 -15.46 -29.87
N VAL A 14 10.05 -14.53 -30.73
CA VAL A 14 10.80 -13.33 -30.31
C VAL A 14 9.93 -12.40 -29.45
N SER A 15 8.65 -12.27 -29.79
CA SER A 15 7.67 -11.51 -28.99
C SER A 15 7.48 -12.12 -27.60
N TYR A 16 7.47 -13.46 -27.48
CA TYR A 16 7.31 -14.15 -26.21
C TYR A 16 8.53 -14.02 -25.30
N LEU A 17 9.75 -13.96 -25.86
CA LEU A 17 10.98 -13.81 -25.07
C LEU A 17 11.13 -12.42 -24.44
N GLN A 18 10.50 -11.38 -24.98
CA GLN A 18 10.50 -10.03 -24.38
C GLN A 18 9.55 -9.91 -23.18
N ILE A 19 8.62 -10.85 -23.00
CA ILE A 19 7.66 -10.89 -21.88
C ILE A 19 8.13 -11.89 -20.79
N ALA A 20 9.38 -12.35 -20.85
CA ALA A 20 10.02 -12.98 -19.70
C ALA A 20 10.08 -11.93 -18.58
N GLY A 21 9.19 -12.08 -17.60
CA GLY A 21 9.06 -11.18 -16.46
C GLY A 21 10.43 -10.87 -15.88
N ALA A 22 10.67 -9.58 -15.60
CA ALA A 22 11.88 -9.12 -14.95
C ALA A 22 12.12 -9.92 -13.67
N GLU A 23 13.02 -10.90 -13.73
CA GLU A 23 13.57 -11.56 -12.56
C GLU A 23 14.23 -10.49 -11.69
N PRO A 24 13.90 -10.40 -10.39
CA PRO A 24 14.54 -9.43 -9.51
C PRO A 24 16.04 -9.71 -9.48
N GLN A 25 16.81 -8.87 -10.17
CA GLN A 25 18.28 -8.98 -10.18
C GLN A 25 18.76 -8.93 -8.72
N PRO A 26 19.53 -9.94 -8.25
CA PRO A 26 19.98 -9.96 -6.87
C PRO A 26 20.81 -8.70 -6.61
N LEU A 27 20.34 -7.88 -5.68
CA LEU A 27 21.00 -6.65 -5.29
C LEU A 27 22.39 -6.99 -4.76
N THR A 28 23.45 -6.48 -5.39
CA THR A 28 24.82 -6.71 -4.92
C THR A 28 24.99 -6.16 -3.50
N ALA A 29 25.88 -6.78 -2.71
CA ALA A 29 26.15 -6.34 -1.33
C ALA A 29 26.50 -4.84 -1.24
N LEU A 30 27.22 -4.31 -2.25
CA LEU A 30 27.53 -2.89 -2.38
C LEU A 30 26.27 -2.00 -2.46
N LYS A 31 25.23 -2.45 -3.16
CA LYS A 31 23.98 -1.70 -3.31
C LYS A 31 23.11 -1.75 -2.05
N LEU A 32 23.26 -2.79 -1.21
CA LEU A 32 22.59 -2.87 0.11
C LEU A 32 23.11 -1.83 1.11
N HIS A 33 24.40 -1.50 1.06
CA HIS A 33 25.02 -0.51 1.95
C HIS A 33 24.96 0.93 1.42
N SER A 34 24.51 1.13 0.18
CA SER A 34 24.31 2.47 -0.38
C SER A 34 23.18 3.23 0.34
N HIS A 35 23.26 4.56 0.34
CA HIS A 35 22.20 5.43 0.83
C HIS A 35 20.94 5.25 -0.03
N ILE A 36 19.79 5.12 0.62
CA ILE A 36 18.51 4.91 -0.08
C ILE A 36 17.99 6.19 -0.76
N LEU A 37 18.17 7.35 -0.11
CA LEU A 37 17.70 8.63 -0.63
C LEU A 37 18.81 9.29 -1.46
N GLN A 38 18.50 9.63 -2.71
CA GLN A 38 19.41 10.31 -3.63
C GLN A 38 18.67 11.46 -4.30
N GLU A 39 19.29 12.64 -4.36
CA GLU A 39 18.71 13.84 -5.00
C GLU A 39 18.37 13.60 -6.48
N SER A 40 19.16 12.79 -7.17
CA SER A 40 18.90 12.42 -8.56
C SER A 40 17.55 11.73 -8.76
N ILE A 41 17.13 10.90 -7.79
CA ILE A 41 15.85 10.18 -7.84
C ILE A 41 14.70 11.17 -7.65
N ALA A 42 14.80 12.07 -6.67
CA ALA A 42 13.78 13.09 -6.43
C ALA A 42 13.64 14.00 -7.66
N LYS A 43 14.77 14.40 -8.26
CA LYS A 43 14.79 15.20 -9.48
C LYS A 43 14.13 14.47 -10.66
N GLU A 44 14.50 13.23 -10.92
CA GLU A 44 13.91 12.42 -12.01
C GLU A 44 12.38 12.30 -11.88
N ILE A 45 11.88 12.10 -10.65
CA ILE A 45 10.44 12.04 -10.39
C ILE A 45 9.78 13.40 -10.67
N ASN A 46 10.37 14.49 -10.20
CA ASN A 46 9.79 15.84 -10.32
C ASN A 46 9.89 16.40 -11.74
N GLU A 47 10.82 15.91 -12.55
CA GLU A 47 10.91 16.26 -13.98
C GLU A 47 9.82 15.56 -14.82
N ASN A 48 9.13 14.55 -14.28
CA ASN A 48 8.01 13.91 -14.97
C ASN A 48 6.74 14.78 -14.86
N PRO A 49 6.24 15.36 -15.97
CA PRO A 49 5.04 16.20 -15.93
C PRO A 49 3.76 15.42 -15.61
N GLU A 50 3.77 14.09 -15.70
CA GLU A 50 2.64 13.23 -15.35
C GLU A 50 2.63 12.84 -13.86
N ALA A 51 3.64 13.24 -13.08
CA ALA A 51 3.69 12.97 -11.66
C ALA A 51 2.62 13.80 -10.92
N GLY A 52 1.59 13.12 -10.37
CA GLY A 52 0.57 13.76 -9.53
C GLY A 52 1.02 14.09 -8.10
N TRP A 53 2.32 14.06 -7.83
CA TRP A 53 2.94 14.25 -6.51
C TRP A 53 4.37 14.78 -6.65
N GLU A 54 4.86 15.46 -5.61
CA GLU A 54 6.21 16.00 -5.54
C GLU A 54 7.10 15.12 -4.65
N ALA A 55 8.27 14.73 -5.16
CA ALA A 55 9.29 14.00 -4.42
C ALA A 55 10.22 14.97 -3.67
N ALA A 56 10.49 14.66 -2.41
CA ALA A 56 11.46 15.39 -1.59
C ALA A 56 12.25 14.43 -0.71
N ILE A 57 13.46 14.83 -0.31
CA ILE A 57 14.29 14.09 0.62
C ILE A 57 13.71 14.22 2.03
N ASN A 58 13.30 13.09 2.63
CA ASN A 58 12.84 13.07 4.00
C ASN A 58 14.03 13.01 4.98
N PRO A 59 14.26 14.04 5.83
CA PRO A 59 15.41 14.07 6.74
C PRO A 59 15.46 12.91 7.73
N ARG A 60 14.32 12.27 8.02
CA ARG A 60 14.26 11.09 8.89
C ARG A 60 15.04 9.90 8.32
N PHE A 61 15.17 9.82 7.00
CA PHE A 61 15.78 8.70 6.28
C PHE A 61 17.05 9.09 5.51
N SER A 62 17.57 10.32 5.66
CA SER A 62 18.75 10.80 4.94
C SER A 62 19.98 9.90 5.11
N ASN A 63 20.16 9.34 6.32
CA ASN A 63 21.28 8.46 6.65
C ASN A 63 20.94 6.96 6.57
N TYR A 64 19.81 6.59 5.97
CA TYR A 64 19.43 5.19 5.85
C TYR A 64 20.12 4.52 4.68
N THR A 65 20.63 3.31 4.90
CA THR A 65 21.01 2.40 3.82
C THR A 65 19.79 1.71 3.21
N VAL A 66 19.94 1.17 2.01
CA VAL A 66 18.92 0.32 1.38
C VAL A 66 18.52 -0.85 2.32
N GLU A 67 19.49 -1.49 2.97
CA GLU A 67 19.21 -2.57 3.92
C GLU A 67 18.37 -2.11 5.12
N GLN A 68 18.72 -0.97 5.72
CA GLN A 68 17.98 -0.40 6.85
C GLN A 68 16.56 -0.01 6.44
N PHE A 69 16.38 0.57 5.26
CA PHE A 69 15.07 0.97 4.74
C PHE A 69 14.18 -0.24 4.48
N LYS A 70 14.72 -1.35 3.96
CA LYS A 70 13.97 -2.61 3.76
C LYS A 70 13.37 -3.17 5.05
N ARG A 71 13.98 -2.91 6.22
CA ARG A 71 13.43 -3.35 7.52
C ARG A 71 12.10 -2.67 7.85
N LEU A 72 11.82 -1.50 7.26
CA LEU A 72 10.54 -0.80 7.38
C LEU A 72 9.45 -1.46 6.52
N LEU A 73 9.83 -2.10 5.41
CA LEU A 73 8.94 -2.71 4.41
C LEU A 73 8.57 -4.18 4.73
N GLY A 74 8.38 -4.50 6.02
CA GLY A 74 8.28 -5.88 6.51
C GLY A 74 6.93 -6.60 6.30
N VAL A 75 6.12 -6.22 5.31
CA VAL A 75 4.80 -6.82 5.08
C VAL A 75 4.95 -8.18 4.38
N LYS A 76 4.44 -9.25 5.01
CA LYS A 76 4.35 -10.57 4.38
C LYS A 76 2.97 -10.71 3.71
N PRO A 77 2.88 -11.30 2.51
CA PRO A 77 1.59 -11.61 1.90
C PRO A 77 0.72 -12.47 2.83
N THR A 78 -0.56 -12.10 2.97
CA THR A 78 -1.52 -12.89 3.75
C THR A 78 -1.75 -14.25 3.08
N PRO A 79 -1.60 -15.37 3.80
CA PRO A 79 -1.87 -16.69 3.24
C PRO A 79 -3.32 -16.83 2.73
N LYS A 80 -3.51 -17.46 1.55
CA LYS A 80 -4.84 -17.63 0.94
C LYS A 80 -5.87 -18.30 1.86
N LYS A 81 -5.42 -19.17 2.78
CA LYS A 81 -6.28 -19.84 3.75
C LYS A 81 -6.94 -18.86 4.73
N GLU A 82 -6.24 -17.80 5.13
CA GLU A 82 -6.74 -16.78 6.05
C GLU A 82 -7.72 -15.82 5.37
N LEU A 83 -7.59 -15.60 4.06
CA LEU A 83 -8.53 -14.77 3.28
C LEU A 83 -9.91 -15.43 3.15
N ARG A 84 -9.99 -16.77 3.13
CA ARG A 84 -11.26 -17.50 2.96
C ARG A 84 -12.19 -17.40 4.17
N SER A 85 -11.66 -17.09 5.36
CA SER A 85 -12.45 -16.90 6.58
C SER A 85 -13.05 -15.51 6.72
N THR A 86 -12.67 -14.54 5.88
CA THR A 86 -13.19 -13.18 5.97
C THR A 86 -14.52 -13.07 5.21
N PRO A 87 -15.64 -12.70 5.86
CA PRO A 87 -16.91 -12.53 5.18
C PRO A 87 -16.83 -11.39 4.17
N VAL A 88 -17.32 -11.63 2.94
CA VAL A 88 -17.40 -10.61 1.90
C VAL A 88 -18.75 -9.90 2.02
N MET A 89 -18.72 -8.61 2.35
CA MET A 89 -19.91 -7.76 2.34
C MET A 89 -20.08 -7.15 0.95
N SER A 90 -21.29 -7.26 0.40
CA SER A 90 -21.64 -6.67 -0.90
C SER A 90 -22.73 -5.62 -0.73
N HIS A 91 -22.65 -4.55 -1.50
CA HIS A 91 -23.61 -3.45 -1.49
C HIS A 91 -24.18 -3.23 -2.90
N PRO A 92 -25.44 -2.75 -3.03
CA PRO A 92 -26.01 -2.42 -4.33
C PRO A 92 -25.20 -1.35 -5.05
N LYS A 93 -25.04 -1.48 -6.37
CA LYS A 93 -24.36 -0.47 -7.21
C LYS A 93 -25.08 0.90 -7.22
N SER A 94 -26.36 0.91 -6.86
CA SER A 94 -27.17 2.12 -6.73
C SER A 94 -26.85 2.94 -5.47
N LEU A 95 -26.02 2.43 -4.56
CA LEU A 95 -25.58 3.17 -3.38
C LEU A 95 -24.80 4.42 -3.80
N LYS A 96 -25.34 5.60 -3.46
CA LYS A 96 -24.72 6.88 -3.78
C LYS A 96 -23.56 7.14 -2.81
N LEU A 97 -22.33 6.94 -3.29
CA LEU A 97 -21.12 7.27 -2.53
C LEU A 97 -20.78 8.76 -2.65
N PRO A 98 -20.24 9.39 -1.60
CA PRO A 98 -19.80 10.78 -1.67
C PRO A 98 -18.59 10.91 -2.61
N LYS A 99 -18.47 12.07 -3.25
CA LYS A 99 -17.33 12.38 -4.13
C LYS A 99 -15.99 12.38 -3.37
N ASN A 100 -16.01 12.83 -2.11
CA ASN A 100 -14.86 12.85 -1.21
C ASN A 100 -15.27 12.25 0.13
N PHE A 101 -14.38 11.51 0.78
CA PHE A 101 -14.61 10.93 2.09
C PHE A 101 -13.35 11.04 2.94
N ASP A 102 -13.50 11.55 4.17
CA ASP A 102 -12.45 11.55 5.18
C ASP A 102 -13.01 10.95 6.47
N ALA A 103 -12.40 9.86 6.92
CA ALA A 103 -12.80 9.17 8.15
C ALA A 103 -12.72 10.08 9.39
N ARG A 104 -11.75 11.01 9.44
CA ARG A 104 -11.58 11.94 10.56
C ARG A 104 -12.76 12.92 10.65
N THR A 105 -13.35 13.29 9.51
CA THR A 105 -14.53 14.14 9.45
C THR A 105 -15.80 13.34 9.73
N ALA A 106 -15.92 12.14 9.16
CA ALA A 106 -17.10 11.29 9.35
C ALA A 106 -17.28 10.80 10.80
N TRP A 107 -16.17 10.65 11.54
CA TRP A 107 -16.16 10.19 12.93
C TRP A 107 -15.25 11.06 13.79
N SER A 108 -15.54 12.35 13.85
CA SER A 108 -14.74 13.34 14.59
C SER A 108 -14.64 13.07 16.09
N GLN A 109 -15.59 12.33 16.66
CA GLN A 109 -15.57 11.87 18.06
C GLN A 109 -14.48 10.82 18.33
N CYS A 110 -13.97 10.16 17.29
CA CYS A 110 -12.92 9.16 17.40
C CYS A 110 -11.55 9.83 17.25
N SER A 111 -10.98 10.33 18.35
CA SER A 111 -9.65 11.00 18.32
C SER A 111 -8.50 10.09 17.85
N THR A 112 -8.71 8.76 17.91
CA THR A 112 -7.74 7.78 17.40
C THR A 112 -7.56 7.86 15.89
N ILE A 113 -8.58 8.23 15.10
CA ILE A 113 -8.50 8.23 13.63
C ILE A 113 -7.42 9.18 13.11
N GLY A 114 -7.30 10.35 13.74
CA GLY A 114 -6.32 11.37 13.37
C GLY A 114 -4.92 11.15 13.92
N ARG A 115 -4.71 10.14 14.78
CA ARG A 115 -3.46 9.99 15.53
C ARG A 115 -2.41 9.22 14.72
N ILE A 116 -1.33 9.91 14.36
CA ILE A 116 -0.17 9.29 13.71
C ILE A 116 0.73 8.68 14.79
N LEU A 117 0.93 7.35 14.73
CA LEU A 117 1.81 6.64 15.64
C LEU A 117 3.21 6.47 15.02
N GLY A 118 4.25 6.85 15.77
CA GLY A 118 5.62 6.56 15.39
C GLY A 118 5.95 5.09 15.58
N ALA A 119 6.27 4.37 14.50
CA ALA A 119 6.87 3.04 14.60
C ALA A 119 8.34 3.18 15.07
N SER A 120 8.53 3.31 16.39
CA SER A 120 9.87 3.30 16.99
C SER A 120 10.34 1.85 17.06
N TYR A 121 11.25 1.49 16.15
CA TYR A 121 12.04 0.27 16.08
C TYR A 121 11.30 -1.08 16.16
N GLY A 122 11.20 -1.74 15.00
CA GLY A 122 10.84 -3.15 14.88
C GLY A 122 9.67 -3.38 13.94
N ARG A 123 9.65 -4.56 13.32
CA ARG A 123 8.70 -5.08 12.30
C ARG A 123 7.22 -5.01 12.71
N ARG A 124 6.68 -3.83 13.00
CA ARG A 124 5.38 -3.63 13.63
C ARG A 124 4.45 -2.73 12.82
N VAL A 125 4.80 -2.34 11.58
CA VAL A 125 3.91 -1.54 10.73
C VAL A 125 2.54 -2.21 10.56
N ILE A 126 2.51 -3.53 10.37
CA ILE A 126 1.24 -4.29 10.34
C ILE A 126 0.53 -4.25 11.68
N VAL A 127 1.23 -4.47 12.79
CA VAL A 127 0.62 -4.46 14.14
C VAL A 127 0.01 -3.09 14.44
N VAL A 128 0.67 -2.01 14.01
CA VAL A 128 0.16 -0.64 14.13
C VAL A 128 -1.06 -0.43 13.23
N LEU A 129 -1.01 -0.84 11.96
CA LEU A 129 -2.14 -0.68 11.02
C LEU A 129 -3.36 -1.52 11.42
N VAL A 130 -3.17 -2.79 11.77
CA VAL A 130 -4.23 -3.68 12.26
C VAL A 130 -4.75 -3.20 13.60
N GLY A 131 -3.87 -2.79 14.52
CA GLY A 131 -4.28 -2.17 15.78
C GLY A 131 -5.10 -0.89 15.55
N HIS A 132 -4.71 -0.05 14.60
CA HIS A 132 -5.46 1.15 14.23
C HIS A 132 -6.83 0.79 13.65
N LEU A 133 -6.90 -0.22 12.77
CA LEU A 133 -8.16 -0.70 12.21
C LEU A 133 -9.09 -1.31 13.28
N VAL A 134 -8.55 -2.06 14.23
CA VAL A 134 -9.30 -2.60 15.37
C VAL A 134 -9.78 -1.47 16.28
N LEU A 135 -8.95 -0.47 16.55
CA LEU A 135 -9.34 0.72 17.34
C LEU A 135 -10.41 1.56 16.61
N LEU A 136 -10.32 1.67 15.29
CA LEU A 136 -11.35 2.28 14.46
C LEU A 136 -12.66 1.50 14.60
N ASN A 137 -12.62 0.18 14.41
CA ASN A 137 -13.79 -0.68 14.54
C ASN A 137 -14.42 -0.61 15.94
N HIS A 138 -13.61 -0.59 17.00
CA HIS A 138 -14.11 -0.49 18.38
C HIS A 138 -14.75 0.87 18.67
N CYS A 139 -14.17 1.97 18.17
CA CYS A 139 -14.79 3.30 18.31
C CYS A 139 -16.11 3.40 17.54
N LEU A 140 -16.16 2.83 16.32
CA LEU A 140 -17.35 2.78 15.47
C LEU A 140 -18.46 1.91 16.09
N ILE A 141 -18.11 0.73 16.61
CA ILE A 141 -19.04 -0.18 17.29
C ILE A 141 -19.59 0.47 18.56
N ALA A 142 -18.73 1.05 19.41
CA ALA A 142 -19.18 1.73 20.62
C ALA A 142 -20.17 2.87 20.32
N PHE A 143 -19.91 3.65 19.25
CA PHE A 143 -20.81 4.72 18.84
C PHE A 143 -22.15 4.20 18.30
N ALA A 144 -22.14 3.14 17.49
CA ALA A 144 -23.36 2.52 16.97
C ALA A 144 -24.24 1.95 18.10
N PHE A 145 -23.64 1.33 19.12
CA PHE A 145 -24.36 0.82 20.30
C PHE A 145 -24.95 1.95 21.15
N ILE A 146 -24.22 3.05 21.38
CA ILE A 146 -24.73 4.21 22.12
C ILE A 146 -25.90 4.87 21.38
N LEU A 147 -25.81 5.01 20.05
CA LEU A 147 -26.88 5.58 19.23
C LEU A 147 -28.14 4.68 19.23
N MET A 148 -27.97 3.36 19.25
CA MET A 148 -29.07 2.40 19.35
C MET A 148 -29.77 2.48 20.71
N LEU A 149 -29.01 2.58 21.82
CA LEU A 149 -29.58 2.70 23.17
C LEU A 149 -30.35 4.00 23.38
N ILE A 150 -29.87 5.12 22.81
CA ILE A 150 -30.58 6.40 22.84
C ILE A 150 -31.88 6.31 22.03
N SER A 151 -31.87 5.64 20.87
CA SER A 151 -33.05 5.48 20.01
C SER A 151 -34.10 4.50 20.57
N LEU A 152 -33.73 3.61 21.50
CA LEU A 152 -34.68 2.75 22.24
C LEU A 152 -35.22 3.39 23.52
N SER A 153 -34.63 4.52 23.96
CA SER A 153 -35.01 5.22 25.19
C SER A 153 -35.88 6.47 24.93
N LEU A 154 -36.27 6.68 23.67
CA LEU A 154 -37.16 7.73 23.14
C LEU A 154 -38.34 7.06 22.44
#